data_AF-A0A5B7B3Z2-F1
#
_entry.id   AF-A0A5B7B3Z2-F1
#
_cell.length_a   1.000
_cell.length_b   1.000
_cell.length_c   1.000
_cell.angle_alpha   90.00
_cell.angle_beta   90.00
_cell.angle_gamma   90.00
#
_symmetry.space_group_name_H-M   'P 1'
#
loop_
_entity.id
_entity.type
_entity.pdbx_description
1 polymer ?
#
loop_
_entity_poly.entity_id
_entity_poly.type
_entity_poly.pdbx_seq_one_letter_code
_entity_poly.pdbx_strand_id
1 'polypeptide(L)'
;MFYDGRKSKDSCLEVVYRMYWLCYHIHTCKKTQVALVHGISMGGGASLMVPMKFSVVTEKTVFATPEASIGFHTDCGFSYMLSNLPGYLGEYLALTGARLNGKELVAAGLATHFVPSEKLLELEKRLLSLNSGNENAVKSVIEEFSINVQIDEESVLNKKSIIDECFSKDSVEEIIKSFEAEASKEGNAWIGAVVKGLKRSSPTGLKITLRSIHEGKKQTLPECLKKEFRLTVNILQSTISSDVYEGIRALTIDKDNAPKWDPPSLDKVDSEKVDLVFQSFEEDLELQIPEKEECRWDGKYENSVYATLKVANEPNFSGHLQSFP
;
A
#
# COMPACT_ATOMS: atom_id res chain seq x y z
N MET A 1 -5.99 16.28 4.25
CA MET A 1 -5.87 16.43 2.79
C MET A 1 -7.04 15.78 2.07
N PHE A 2 -7.17 14.45 2.02
CA PHE A 2 -8.29 13.80 1.33
C PHE A 2 -9.67 14.11 1.94
N TYR A 3 -9.78 14.10 3.28
CA TYR A 3 -11.06 14.33 3.94
C TYR A 3 -11.65 15.72 3.64
N ASP A 4 -10.88 16.79 3.78
CA ASP A 4 -11.36 18.16 3.50
C ASP A 4 -11.46 18.43 1.99
N GLY A 5 -10.53 17.85 1.21
CA GLY A 5 -10.48 17.95 -0.24
C GLY A 5 -11.62 17.23 -0.96
N ARG A 6 -12.41 16.39 -0.28
CA ARG A 6 -13.56 15.67 -0.86
C ARG A 6 -14.60 16.58 -1.53
N LYS A 7 -14.66 17.85 -1.12
CA LYS A 7 -15.59 18.85 -1.66
C LYS A 7 -15.04 19.58 -2.90
N SER A 8 -13.75 19.42 -3.21
CA SER A 8 -13.11 20.01 -4.39
C SER A 8 -12.62 18.91 -5.33
N LYS A 9 -13.17 18.86 -6.55
CA LYS A 9 -12.85 17.82 -7.52
C LYS A 9 -11.34 17.74 -7.86
N ASP A 10 -10.63 18.86 -7.85
CA ASP A 10 -9.29 18.94 -8.45
C ASP A 10 -8.10 18.61 -7.52
N SER A 11 -8.21 18.85 -6.20
CA SER A 11 -7.03 18.76 -5.32
C SER A 11 -6.60 17.32 -5.05
N CYS A 12 -7.55 16.38 -5.02
CA CYS A 12 -7.26 14.98 -4.74
C CYS A 12 -6.56 14.31 -5.92
N LEU A 13 -6.96 14.64 -7.15
CA LEU A 13 -6.42 14.03 -8.37
C LEU A 13 -4.94 14.38 -8.58
N GLU A 14 -4.58 15.66 -8.41
CA GLU A 14 -3.18 16.11 -8.52
C GLU A 14 -2.27 15.37 -7.53
N VAL A 15 -2.69 15.27 -6.27
CA VAL A 15 -1.92 14.61 -5.21
C VAL A 15 -1.72 13.13 -5.54
N VAL A 16 -2.80 12.45 -5.94
CA VAL A 16 -2.78 11.04 -6.31
C VAL A 16 -1.83 10.81 -7.48
N TYR A 17 -1.98 11.60 -8.55
CA TYR A 17 -1.16 11.47 -9.74
C TYR A 17 0.34 11.64 -9.42
N ARG A 18 0.68 12.68 -8.65
CA ARG A 18 2.07 12.93 -8.20
C ARG A 18 2.60 11.82 -7.29
N MET A 19 1.75 11.26 -6.43
CA MET A 19 2.14 10.18 -5.52
C MET A 19 2.48 8.90 -6.31
N TYR A 20 1.65 8.47 -7.25
CA TYR A 20 1.94 7.29 -8.08
C TYR A 20 3.18 7.49 -8.95
N TRP A 21 3.38 8.71 -9.46
CA TRP A 21 4.61 9.09 -10.14
C TRP A 21 5.85 9.02 -9.25
N LEU A 22 5.74 9.44 -7.99
CA LEU A 22 6.82 9.31 -7.00
C LEU A 22 7.11 7.82 -6.72
N CYS A 23 6.08 6.99 -6.54
CA CYS A 23 6.24 5.56 -6.35
C CYS A 23 7.02 4.93 -7.51
N TYR A 24 6.64 5.21 -8.76
CA TYR A 24 7.36 4.70 -9.93
C TYR A 24 8.84 5.13 -9.93
N HIS A 25 9.11 6.40 -9.62
CA HIS A 25 10.47 6.93 -9.59
C HIS A 25 11.35 6.27 -8.52
N ILE A 26 10.80 5.95 -7.35
CA ILE A 26 11.56 5.30 -6.29
C ILE A 26 11.95 3.89 -6.72
N HIS A 27 11.01 3.12 -7.28
CA HIS A 27 11.27 1.76 -7.77
C HIS A 27 12.31 1.72 -8.91
N THR A 28 12.32 2.74 -9.77
CA THR A 28 13.16 2.78 -10.99
C THR A 28 14.39 3.69 -10.86
N CYS A 29 14.67 4.20 -9.66
CA CYS A 29 15.77 5.12 -9.46
C CYS A 29 17.12 4.43 -9.69
N LYS A 30 17.89 4.93 -10.67
CA LYS A 30 19.24 4.42 -10.97
C LYS A 30 20.29 4.82 -9.94
N LYS A 31 20.03 5.88 -9.16
CA LYS A 31 20.93 6.28 -8.07
C LYS A 31 20.65 5.38 -6.87
N THR A 32 21.71 4.91 -6.22
CA THR A 32 21.59 4.14 -4.98
C THR A 32 20.87 4.95 -3.91
N GLN A 33 19.71 4.45 -3.48
CA GLN A 33 18.90 5.04 -2.42
C GLN A 33 18.97 4.18 -1.15
N VAL A 34 19.07 4.85 0.00
CA VAL A 34 19.08 4.23 1.32
C VAL A 34 17.96 4.86 2.15
N ALA A 35 17.01 4.05 2.60
CA ALA A 35 16.06 4.44 3.64
C ALA A 35 16.64 4.08 5.02
N LEU A 36 16.73 5.06 5.91
CA LEU A 36 17.01 4.85 7.33
C LEU A 36 15.69 4.95 8.10
N VAL A 37 15.15 3.81 8.52
CA VAL A 37 13.80 3.72 9.10
C VAL A 37 13.90 3.51 10.60
N HIS A 38 13.56 4.56 11.35
CA HIS A 38 13.57 4.57 12.81
C HIS A 38 12.23 5.04 13.37
N GLY A 39 11.23 4.16 13.31
CA GLY A 39 9.89 4.45 13.81
C GLY A 39 8.78 3.82 12.97
N ILE A 40 7.60 4.41 13.04
CA ILE A 40 6.42 3.92 12.32
C ILE A 40 6.53 4.28 10.83
N SER A 41 6.39 3.26 9.98
CA SER A 41 6.36 3.40 8.52
C SER A 41 5.16 2.63 7.97
N MET A 42 4.05 3.31 7.72
CA MET A 42 2.79 2.70 7.29
C MET A 42 2.26 3.37 6.03
N GLY A 43 1.57 2.61 5.18
CA GLY A 43 0.98 3.08 3.92
C GLY A 43 1.97 3.83 3.04
N GLY A 44 1.68 5.09 2.73
CA GLY A 44 2.58 5.95 1.95
C GLY A 44 4.02 6.01 2.50
N GLY A 45 4.23 6.04 3.83
CA GLY A 45 5.58 6.01 4.40
C GLY A 45 6.33 4.71 4.07
N ALA A 46 5.61 3.60 4.04
CA ALA A 46 6.17 2.30 3.68
C ALA A 46 6.54 2.20 2.19
N SER A 47 5.78 2.87 1.31
CA SER A 47 6.13 2.96 -0.12
C SER A 47 7.42 3.71 -0.40
N LEU A 48 7.88 4.54 0.55
CA LEU A 48 9.14 5.26 0.44
C LEU A 48 10.35 4.42 0.89
N MET A 49 10.14 3.24 1.48
CA MET A 49 11.25 2.41 1.98
C MET A 49 11.33 1.02 1.33
N VAL A 50 10.20 0.32 1.17
CA VAL A 50 10.19 -1.07 0.67
C VAL A 50 10.84 -1.20 -0.71
N PRO A 51 10.55 -0.32 -1.69
CA PRO A 51 11.13 -0.46 -3.02
C PRO A 51 12.55 0.11 -3.17
N MET A 52 13.09 0.75 -2.12
CA MET A 52 14.45 1.29 -2.19
C MET A 52 15.48 0.17 -2.23
N LYS A 53 16.60 0.43 -2.93
CA LYS A 53 17.70 -0.54 -3.05
C LYS A 53 18.23 -1.02 -1.70
N PHE A 54 18.31 -0.10 -0.74
CA PHE A 54 18.61 -0.42 0.65
C PHE A 54 17.55 0.19 1.56
N SER A 55 16.90 -0.66 2.36
CA SER A 55 16.10 -0.24 3.51
C SER A 55 16.73 -0.78 4.79
N VAL A 56 17.17 0.14 5.65
CA VAL A 56 17.79 -0.12 6.94
C VAL A 56 16.76 0.15 8.02
N VAL A 57 16.39 -0.89 8.76
CA VAL A 57 15.39 -0.81 9.83
C VAL A 57 16.06 -1.00 11.19
N THR A 58 15.42 -0.44 12.22
CA THR A 58 15.87 -0.55 13.62
C THR A 58 14.84 -1.29 14.47
N GLU A 59 15.15 -1.55 15.74
CA GLU A 59 14.24 -2.14 16.72
C GLU A 59 12.97 -1.32 16.97
N LYS A 60 12.98 -0.02 16.64
CA LYS A 60 11.80 0.85 16.76
C LYS A 60 10.91 0.86 15.51
N THR A 61 11.29 0.13 14.48
CA THR A 61 10.53 0.10 13.22
C THR A 61 9.22 -0.64 13.41
N VAL A 62 8.13 -0.02 12.97
CA VAL A 62 6.82 -0.66 12.89
C VAL A 62 6.23 -0.42 11.52
N PHE A 63 6.05 -1.48 10.75
CA PHE A 63 5.45 -1.47 9.42
C PHE A 63 4.01 -1.99 9.46
N ALA A 64 3.14 -1.43 8.62
CA ALA A 64 1.84 -1.99 8.29
C ALA A 64 1.27 -1.35 7.03
N THR A 65 0.35 -2.06 6.37
CA THR A 65 -0.54 -1.57 5.31
C THR A 65 -2.00 -1.65 5.79
N PRO A 66 -2.47 -0.71 6.64
CA PRO A 66 -3.78 -0.78 7.28
C PRO A 66 -4.93 -0.23 6.42
N GLU A 67 -4.73 0.02 5.13
CA GLU A 67 -5.63 0.78 4.26
C GLU A 67 -7.04 0.16 4.16
N ALA A 68 -7.12 -1.18 4.07
CA ALA A 68 -8.40 -1.89 4.02
C ALA A 68 -9.28 -1.61 5.26
N SER A 69 -8.66 -1.42 6.42
CA SER A 69 -9.37 -1.14 7.68
C SER A 69 -9.98 0.25 7.75
N ILE A 70 -9.53 1.17 6.89
CA ILE A 70 -10.03 2.55 6.82
C ILE A 70 -10.95 2.80 5.62
N GLY A 71 -11.37 1.76 4.90
CA GLY A 71 -12.19 1.90 3.70
C GLY A 71 -11.43 2.28 2.44
N PHE A 72 -10.12 2.07 2.44
CA PHE A 72 -9.24 2.31 1.29
C PHE A 72 -8.67 0.99 0.77
N HIS A 73 -7.93 1.03 -0.34
CA HIS A 73 -7.22 -0.14 -0.87
C HIS A 73 -5.73 -0.04 -0.57
N THR A 74 -5.04 -1.18 -0.55
CA THR A 74 -3.58 -1.21 -0.43
C THR A 74 -2.94 -0.63 -1.70
N ASP A 75 -2.41 0.59 -1.59
CA ASP A 75 -2.02 1.45 -2.70
C ASP A 75 -0.49 1.65 -2.81
N CYS A 76 -0.04 2.67 -3.54
CA CYS A 76 1.37 3.10 -3.61
C CYS A 76 2.40 2.02 -4.05
N GLY A 77 1.98 1.08 -4.90
CA GLY A 77 2.77 -0.03 -5.44
C GLY A 77 2.72 -1.30 -4.60
N PHE A 78 1.98 -1.32 -3.50
CA PHE A 78 1.93 -2.49 -2.63
C PHE A 78 1.18 -3.67 -3.24
N SER A 79 0.30 -3.49 -4.23
CA SER A 79 -0.26 -4.62 -4.96
C SER A 79 0.78 -5.39 -5.77
N TYR A 80 1.89 -4.73 -6.15
CA TYR A 80 3.07 -5.39 -6.75
C TYR A 80 4.00 -5.97 -5.68
N MET A 81 4.35 -5.20 -4.65
CA MET A 81 5.33 -5.66 -3.65
C MET A 81 4.82 -6.82 -2.80
N LEU A 82 3.56 -6.76 -2.36
CA LEU A 82 2.98 -7.80 -1.50
C LEU A 82 2.62 -9.06 -2.29
N SER A 83 2.17 -8.94 -3.55
CA SER A 83 1.87 -10.11 -4.39
C SER A 83 3.09 -10.98 -4.69
N ASN A 84 4.30 -10.41 -4.59
CA ASN A 84 5.58 -11.09 -4.80
C ASN A 84 6.17 -11.69 -3.51
N LEU A 85 5.49 -11.56 -2.37
CA LEU A 85 5.94 -12.21 -1.12
C LEU A 85 5.69 -13.72 -1.16
N PRO A 86 6.49 -14.53 -0.44
CA PRO A 86 6.34 -15.99 -0.47
C PRO A 86 5.01 -16.49 0.09
N GLY A 87 4.35 -17.38 -0.66
CA GLY A 87 3.07 -17.98 -0.27
C GLY A 87 1.93 -16.95 -0.29
N TYR A 88 1.22 -16.80 0.83
CA TYR A 88 0.10 -15.87 0.97
C TYR A 88 0.31 -14.80 2.06
N LEU A 89 1.58 -14.50 2.36
CA LEU A 89 1.93 -13.46 3.33
C LEU A 89 1.46 -12.07 2.88
N GLY A 90 1.49 -11.79 1.57
CA GLY A 90 1.05 -10.51 1.02
C GLY A 90 -0.42 -10.21 1.28
N GLU A 91 -1.29 -11.18 1.01
CA GLU A 91 -2.72 -11.13 1.26
C GLU A 91 -3.01 -10.94 2.75
N TYR A 92 -2.29 -11.67 3.61
CA TYR A 92 -2.40 -11.50 5.06
C TYR A 92 -2.09 -10.07 5.50
N LEU A 93 -0.95 -9.53 5.08
CA LEU A 93 -0.53 -8.18 5.46
C LEU A 93 -1.49 -7.11 4.91
N ALA A 94 -1.91 -7.24 3.65
CA ALA A 94 -2.80 -6.28 2.98
C ALA A 94 -4.21 -6.25 3.60
N LEU A 95 -4.80 -7.41 3.88
CA LEU A 95 -6.17 -7.49 4.39
C LEU A 95 -6.28 -7.21 5.88
N THR A 96 -5.30 -7.66 6.67
CA THR A 96 -5.38 -7.57 8.14
C THR A 96 -4.75 -6.30 8.69
N GLY A 97 -3.89 -5.63 7.92
CA GLY A 97 -3.07 -4.52 8.41
C GLY A 97 -2.12 -4.95 9.53
N ALA A 98 -1.74 -6.23 9.58
CA ALA A 98 -0.85 -6.76 10.59
C ALA A 98 0.47 -5.98 10.64
N ARG A 99 0.98 -5.80 11.85
CA ARG A 99 2.19 -5.04 12.09
C ARG A 99 3.40 -5.96 12.05
N LEU A 100 4.45 -5.54 11.35
CA LEU A 100 5.76 -6.16 11.41
C LEU A 100 6.76 -5.23 12.09
N ASN A 101 7.56 -5.78 12.99
CA ASN A 101 8.70 -5.06 13.55
C ASN A 101 9.91 -5.10 12.59
N GLY A 102 10.98 -4.38 12.92
CA GLY A 102 12.18 -4.30 12.08
C GLY A 102 12.81 -5.67 11.75
N LYS A 103 12.86 -6.61 12.71
CA LYS A 103 13.43 -7.94 12.45
C LYS A 103 12.56 -8.74 11.49
N GLU A 104 11.25 -8.69 11.70
CA GLU A 104 10.27 -9.38 10.85
C GLU A 104 10.26 -8.82 9.43
N LEU A 105 10.45 -7.51 9.24
CA LEU A 105 10.57 -6.91 7.91
C LEU A 105 11.76 -7.44 7.12
N VAL A 106 12.92 -7.58 7.77
CA VAL A 106 14.10 -8.17 7.14
C VAL A 106 13.85 -9.65 6.81
N ALA A 107 13.28 -10.41 7.74
CA ALA A 107 12.96 -11.82 7.52
C ALA A 107 11.91 -12.04 6.42
N ALA A 108 10.94 -11.14 6.28
CA ALA A 108 9.92 -11.16 5.23
C ALA A 108 10.43 -10.67 3.87
N GLY A 109 11.64 -10.10 3.80
CA GLY A 109 12.20 -9.52 2.57
C GLY A 109 11.65 -8.15 2.20
N LEU A 110 10.97 -7.46 3.12
CA LEU A 110 10.44 -6.10 2.93
C LEU A 110 11.42 -5.01 3.39
N ALA A 111 12.46 -5.38 4.13
CA ALA A 111 13.62 -4.55 4.42
C ALA A 111 14.91 -5.33 4.16
N THR A 112 16.01 -4.61 3.94
CA THR A 112 17.27 -5.24 3.53
C THR A 112 18.21 -5.53 4.70
N HIS A 113 18.28 -4.62 5.68
CA HIS A 113 19.26 -4.68 6.76
C HIS A 113 18.64 -4.24 8.08
N PHE A 114 19.14 -4.80 9.18
CA PHE A 114 18.80 -4.37 10.53
C PHE A 114 20.03 -3.76 11.20
N VAL A 115 19.88 -2.54 11.70
CA VAL A 115 20.94 -1.82 12.43
C VAL A 115 20.37 -1.36 13.77
N PRO A 116 21.03 -1.66 14.91
CA PRO A 116 20.63 -1.14 16.21
C PRO A 116 20.58 0.39 16.21
N SER A 117 19.53 0.98 16.78
CA SER A 117 19.32 2.43 16.65
C SER A 117 20.45 3.28 17.21
N GLU A 118 21.20 2.79 18.20
CA GLU A 118 22.37 3.48 18.75
C GLU A 118 23.51 3.68 17.72
N LYS A 119 23.55 2.84 16.68
CA LYS A 119 24.54 2.92 15.60
C LYS A 119 24.08 3.73 14.40
N LEU A 120 22.81 4.14 14.36
CA LEU A 120 22.21 4.74 13.16
C LEU A 120 22.88 6.07 12.77
N LEU A 121 23.25 6.90 13.75
CA LEU A 121 23.94 8.17 13.51
C LEU A 121 25.37 7.97 12.99
N GLU A 122 26.04 6.90 13.42
CA GLU A 122 27.40 6.57 12.94
C GLU A 122 27.34 6.03 11.51
N LEU A 123 26.35 5.18 11.22
CA LEU A 123 26.07 4.70 9.88
C LEU A 123 25.79 5.87 8.92
N GLU A 124 24.92 6.81 9.30
CA GLU A 124 24.61 7.97 8.47
C GLU A 124 25.88 8.79 8.14
N LYS A 125 26.71 9.09 9.15
CA LYS A 125 27.99 9.77 8.94
C LYS A 125 28.92 8.99 8.01
N ARG A 126 28.97 7.66 8.15
CA ARG A 126 29.80 6.81 7.30
C ARG A 126 29.30 6.81 5.86
N LEU A 127 27.99 6.71 5.64
CA LEU A 127 27.37 6.82 4.32
C LEU A 127 27.66 8.18 3.67
N LEU A 128 27.54 9.28 4.42
CA LEU A 128 27.86 10.63 3.92
C LEU A 128 29.34 10.82 3.61
N SER A 129 30.24 10.06 4.27
CA SER A 129 31.67 10.07 3.99
C SER A 129 32.04 9.31 2.71
N LEU A 130 31.12 8.50 2.16
CA LEU A 130 31.33 7.84 0.87
C LEU A 130 31.30 8.89 -0.24
N ASN A 131 32.46 9.14 -0.84
CA ASN A 131 32.56 9.93 -2.07
C ASN A 131 32.12 9.14 -3.32
N SER A 132 31.18 8.20 -3.16
CA SER A 132 30.70 7.31 -4.21
C SER A 132 29.28 6.83 -3.93
N GLY A 133 28.43 6.86 -4.95
CA GLY A 133 27.10 6.25 -4.94
C GLY A 133 27.09 4.79 -5.44
N ASN A 134 28.25 4.15 -5.57
CA ASN A 134 28.34 2.76 -6.03
C ASN A 134 27.62 1.82 -5.05
N GLU A 135 26.73 0.97 -5.58
CA GLU A 135 25.88 0.09 -4.78
C GLU A 135 26.68 -0.83 -3.84
N ASN A 136 27.80 -1.40 -4.29
CA ASN A 136 28.60 -2.30 -3.47
C ASN A 136 29.29 -1.56 -2.32
N ALA A 137 29.80 -0.35 -2.57
CA ALA A 137 30.41 0.47 -1.52
C ALA A 137 29.40 0.87 -0.45
N VAL A 138 28.20 1.29 -0.86
CA VAL A 138 27.10 1.62 0.05
C VAL A 138 26.67 0.38 0.85
N LYS A 139 26.51 -0.77 0.19
CA LYS A 139 26.18 -2.04 0.84
C LYS A 139 27.20 -2.42 1.90
N SER A 140 28.49 -2.40 1.57
CA SER A 140 29.56 -2.75 2.51
C SER A 140 29.52 -1.86 3.75
N VAL A 141 29.29 -0.55 3.59
CA VAL A 141 29.13 0.35 4.74
C VAL A 141 27.92 -0.03 5.58
N ILE A 142 26.77 -0.36 4.99
CA ILE A 142 25.59 -0.77 5.77
C ILE A 142 25.88 -2.07 6.53
N GLU A 143 26.55 -3.03 5.89
CA GLU A 143 26.92 -4.32 6.47
C GLU A 143 27.89 -4.18 7.67
N GLU A 144 28.78 -3.18 7.68
CA GLU A 144 29.66 -2.86 8.82
C GLU A 144 28.89 -2.62 10.14
N PHE A 145 27.67 -2.06 10.04
CA PHE A 145 26.84 -1.74 11.21
C PHE A 145 25.67 -2.72 11.43
N SER A 146 25.40 -3.57 10.43
CA SER A 146 24.27 -4.48 10.44
C SER A 146 24.50 -5.65 11.40
N ILE A 147 23.41 -6.20 11.92
CA ILE A 147 23.42 -7.46 12.67
C ILE A 147 22.47 -8.46 12.05
N ASN A 148 22.76 -9.74 12.24
CA ASN A 148 21.83 -10.81 11.87
C ASN A 148 20.62 -10.75 12.79
N VAL A 149 19.43 -10.87 12.21
CA VAL A 149 18.18 -10.89 12.95
C VAL A 149 17.78 -12.32 13.29
N GLN A 150 17.13 -12.47 14.45
CA GLN A 150 16.38 -13.67 14.82
C GLN A 150 14.98 -13.19 15.16
N ILE A 151 13.97 -13.73 14.49
CA ILE A 151 12.57 -13.40 14.75
C ILE A 151 12.14 -14.04 16.07
N ASP A 152 11.24 -13.36 16.77
CA ASP A 152 10.74 -13.83 18.07
C ASP A 152 9.83 -15.06 17.86
N GLU A 153 9.73 -15.96 18.84
CA GLU A 153 8.94 -17.20 18.72
C GLU A 153 7.46 -16.95 18.39
N GLU A 154 6.90 -15.88 18.94
CA GLU A 154 5.52 -15.43 18.71
C GLU A 154 5.33 -14.64 17.40
N SER A 155 6.39 -14.49 16.59
CA SER A 155 6.29 -13.81 15.30
C SER A 155 5.24 -14.48 14.41
N VAL A 156 4.48 -13.64 13.70
CA VAL A 156 3.50 -14.10 12.73
C VAL A 156 4.13 -14.89 11.58
N LEU A 157 5.41 -14.64 11.29
CA LEU A 157 6.16 -15.38 10.28
C LEU A 157 6.36 -16.85 10.66
N ASN A 158 6.32 -17.20 11.96
CA ASN A 158 6.33 -18.60 12.42
C ASN A 158 4.97 -19.29 12.24
N LYS A 159 3.90 -18.54 11.91
CA LYS A 159 2.55 -19.07 11.66
C LYS A 159 2.27 -19.24 10.14
N LYS A 160 3.33 -19.25 9.32
CA LYS A 160 3.23 -19.23 7.85
C LYS A 160 2.34 -20.33 7.27
N SER A 161 2.40 -21.56 7.76
CA SER A 161 1.61 -22.65 7.16
C SER A 161 0.10 -22.41 7.30
N ILE A 162 -0.34 -21.89 8.45
CA ILE A 162 -1.74 -21.54 8.70
C ILE A 162 -2.15 -20.35 7.84
N ILE A 163 -1.29 -19.34 7.73
CA ILE A 163 -1.52 -18.18 6.86
C ILE A 163 -1.67 -18.64 5.41
N ASP A 164 -0.75 -19.46 4.92
CA ASP A 164 -0.78 -19.97 3.55
C ASP A 164 -2.04 -20.79 3.28
N GLU A 165 -2.45 -21.66 4.22
CA GLU A 165 -3.67 -22.45 4.09
C GLU A 165 -4.93 -21.56 4.02
N CYS A 166 -5.05 -20.60 4.94
CA CYS A 166 -6.26 -19.80 5.08
C CYS A 166 -6.36 -18.66 4.06
N PHE A 167 -5.25 -18.04 3.66
CA PHE A 167 -5.24 -16.97 2.65
C PHE A 167 -5.12 -17.51 1.21
N SER A 168 -5.04 -18.83 1.02
CA SER A 168 -5.13 -19.45 -0.31
C SER A 168 -6.51 -19.42 -0.95
N LYS A 169 -7.55 -18.97 -0.23
CA LYS A 169 -8.93 -18.95 -0.73
C LYS A 169 -9.15 -17.77 -1.68
N ASP A 170 -10.12 -17.92 -2.58
CA ASP A 170 -10.37 -16.94 -3.64
C ASP A 170 -11.15 -15.71 -3.15
N SER A 171 -11.89 -15.83 -2.04
CA SER A 171 -12.74 -14.76 -1.49
C SER A 171 -12.44 -14.43 -0.03
N VAL A 172 -12.71 -13.18 0.36
CA VAL A 172 -12.55 -12.70 1.76
C VAL A 172 -13.42 -13.51 2.71
N GLU A 173 -14.63 -13.87 2.28
CA GLU A 173 -15.58 -14.69 3.04
C GLU A 173 -15.01 -16.08 3.33
N GLU A 174 -14.38 -16.72 2.35
CA GLU A 174 -13.75 -18.04 2.54
C GLU A 174 -12.50 -17.94 3.40
N ILE A 175 -11.70 -16.88 3.26
CA ILE A 175 -10.55 -16.62 4.13
C ILE A 175 -11.00 -16.53 5.58
N ILE A 176 -12.03 -15.72 5.88
CA ILE A 176 -12.57 -15.57 7.23
C ILE A 176 -13.08 -16.91 7.77
N LYS A 177 -13.87 -17.66 6.98
CA LYS A 177 -14.36 -18.98 7.38
C LYS A 177 -13.23 -19.97 7.66
N SER A 178 -12.17 -19.95 6.84
CA SER A 178 -10.99 -20.79 7.03
C SER A 178 -10.28 -20.47 8.35
N PHE A 179 -10.09 -19.19 8.67
CA PHE A 179 -9.53 -18.78 9.96
C PHE A 179 -10.41 -19.15 11.14
N GLU A 180 -11.73 -18.98 11.04
CA GLU A 180 -12.65 -19.34 12.12
C GLU A 180 -12.60 -20.85 12.46
N ALA A 181 -12.48 -21.70 11.44
CA ALA A 181 -12.27 -23.13 11.63
C ALA A 181 -10.93 -23.41 12.34
N GLU A 182 -9.87 -22.70 11.95
CA GLU A 182 -8.53 -22.86 12.51
C GLU A 182 -8.40 -22.33 13.95
N ALA A 183 -9.19 -21.30 14.30
CA ALA A 183 -9.22 -20.68 15.62
C ALA A 183 -9.63 -21.65 16.75
N SER A 184 -10.32 -22.74 16.40
CA SER A 184 -10.77 -23.75 17.36
C SER A 184 -9.68 -24.76 17.74
N LYS A 185 -8.52 -24.74 17.05
CA LYS A 185 -7.40 -25.64 17.31
C LYS A 185 -6.46 -25.08 18.39
N GLU A 186 -5.83 -25.96 19.14
CA GLU A 186 -4.86 -25.60 20.19
C GLU A 186 -3.65 -24.85 19.58
N GLY A 187 -3.16 -23.81 20.28
CA GLY A 187 -2.04 -22.98 19.81
C GLY A 187 -2.41 -21.83 18.86
N ASN A 188 -3.69 -21.72 18.46
CA ASN A 188 -4.15 -20.74 17.47
C ASN A 188 -4.95 -19.55 18.05
N ALA A 189 -4.76 -19.24 19.33
CA ALA A 189 -5.50 -18.16 20.01
C ALA A 189 -5.33 -16.77 19.36
N TRP A 190 -4.21 -16.53 18.66
CA TRP A 190 -3.92 -15.28 17.94
C TRP A 190 -4.94 -14.97 16.82
N ILE A 191 -5.55 -16.00 16.24
CA ILE A 191 -6.48 -15.89 15.11
C ILE A 191 -7.72 -15.06 15.46
N GLY A 192 -8.24 -15.19 16.69
CA GLY A 192 -9.47 -14.50 17.10
C GLY A 192 -9.37 -12.98 16.95
N ALA A 193 -8.19 -12.41 17.24
CA ALA A 193 -7.93 -10.99 17.07
C ALA A 193 -7.91 -10.58 15.58
N VAL A 194 -7.33 -11.42 14.72
CA VAL A 194 -7.26 -11.19 13.27
C VAL A 194 -8.66 -11.22 12.65
N VAL A 195 -9.46 -12.25 12.94
CA VAL A 195 -10.84 -12.37 12.43
C VAL A 195 -11.68 -11.19 12.89
N LYS A 196 -11.55 -10.78 14.16
CA LYS A 196 -12.23 -9.59 14.68
C LYS A 196 -11.82 -8.32 13.92
N GLY A 197 -10.54 -8.18 13.58
CA GLY A 197 -10.02 -7.07 12.77
C GLY A 197 -10.61 -7.05 11.36
N LEU A 198 -10.60 -8.19 10.67
CA LEU A 198 -11.19 -8.35 9.33
C LEU A 198 -12.68 -7.99 9.35
N LYS A 199 -13.46 -8.53 10.29
CA LYS A 199 -14.91 -8.24 10.41
C LYS A 199 -15.24 -6.78 10.75
N ARG A 200 -14.29 -6.03 11.32
CA ARG A 200 -14.46 -4.59 11.61
C ARG A 200 -14.02 -3.70 10.45
N SER A 201 -13.29 -4.23 9.48
CA SER A 201 -12.79 -3.47 8.32
C SER A 201 -13.88 -3.24 7.28
N SER A 202 -13.65 -2.31 6.34
CA SER A 202 -14.61 -2.04 5.27
C SER A 202 -14.77 -3.28 4.38
N PRO A 203 -16.01 -3.79 4.19
CA PRO A 203 -16.26 -4.91 3.29
C PRO A 203 -15.81 -4.63 1.85
N THR A 204 -16.06 -3.42 1.36
CA THR A 204 -15.64 -2.96 0.03
C THR A 204 -14.13 -2.89 -0.09
N GLY A 205 -13.46 -2.27 0.89
CA GLY A 205 -12.00 -2.14 0.93
C GLY A 205 -11.30 -3.51 0.94
N LEU A 206 -11.81 -4.47 1.73
CA LEU A 206 -11.27 -5.84 1.75
C LEU A 206 -11.38 -6.53 0.38
N LYS A 207 -12.53 -6.45 -0.29
CA LYS A 207 -12.72 -7.09 -1.61
C LYS A 207 -11.83 -6.46 -2.68
N ILE A 208 -11.73 -5.14 -2.72
CA ILE A 208 -10.84 -4.44 -3.65
C ILE A 208 -9.38 -4.83 -3.39
N THR A 209 -8.94 -4.82 -2.13
CA THR A 209 -7.56 -5.16 -1.76
C THR A 209 -7.21 -6.60 -2.15
N LEU A 210 -8.07 -7.59 -1.84
CA LEU A 210 -7.81 -8.98 -2.21
C LEU A 210 -7.67 -9.14 -3.73
N ARG A 211 -8.61 -8.59 -4.49
CA ARG A 211 -8.56 -8.63 -5.96
C ARG A 211 -7.31 -7.94 -6.51
N SER A 212 -6.97 -6.76 -5.98
CA SER A 212 -5.79 -6.00 -6.39
C SER A 212 -4.50 -6.81 -6.23
N ILE A 213 -4.34 -7.49 -5.09
CA ILE A 213 -3.18 -8.37 -4.79
C ILE A 213 -3.16 -9.60 -5.71
N HIS A 214 -4.30 -10.25 -5.91
CA HIS A 214 -4.41 -11.42 -6.79
C HIS A 214 -4.04 -11.09 -8.24
N GLU A 215 -4.54 -9.98 -8.79
CA GLU A 215 -4.16 -9.51 -10.13
C GLU A 215 -2.68 -9.12 -10.20
N GLY A 216 -2.16 -8.53 -9.10
CA GLY A 216 -0.76 -8.11 -8.97
C GLY A 216 0.26 -9.24 -9.11
N LYS A 217 -0.13 -10.51 -8.89
CA LYS A 217 0.76 -11.67 -9.08
C LYS A 217 1.19 -11.87 -10.54
N LYS A 218 0.43 -11.33 -11.49
CA LYS A 218 0.64 -11.50 -12.94
C LYS A 218 0.99 -10.19 -13.65
N GLN A 219 1.14 -9.11 -12.91
CA GLN A 219 1.31 -7.76 -13.44
C GLN A 219 2.73 -7.26 -13.17
N THR A 220 3.24 -6.49 -14.11
CA THR A 220 4.44 -5.66 -13.94
C THR A 220 4.15 -4.48 -13.02
N LEU A 221 5.20 -3.83 -12.51
CA LEU A 221 5.06 -2.64 -11.68
C LEU A 221 4.21 -1.53 -12.35
N PRO A 222 4.45 -1.13 -13.63
CA PRO A 222 3.61 -0.11 -14.27
C PRO A 222 2.13 -0.49 -14.36
N GLU A 223 1.82 -1.76 -14.62
CA GLU A 223 0.44 -2.26 -14.68
C GLU A 223 -0.24 -2.19 -13.31
N CYS A 224 0.47 -2.59 -12.25
CA CYS A 224 -0.01 -2.43 -10.87
C CYS A 224 -0.26 -0.98 -10.50
N LEU A 225 0.68 -0.07 -10.81
CA LEU A 225 0.53 1.36 -10.50
C LEU A 225 -0.64 2.01 -11.26
N LYS A 226 -0.86 1.67 -12.53
CA LYS A 226 -2.02 2.13 -13.31
C LYS A 226 -3.34 1.61 -12.72
N LYS A 227 -3.41 0.33 -12.36
CA LYS A 227 -4.56 -0.26 -11.67
C LYS A 227 -4.84 0.43 -10.33
N GLU A 228 -3.83 0.55 -9.49
CA GLU A 228 -3.98 1.19 -8.19
C GLU A 228 -4.37 2.68 -8.30
N PHE A 229 -3.84 3.40 -9.30
CA PHE A 229 -4.25 4.77 -9.59
C PHE A 229 -5.76 4.86 -9.86
N ARG A 230 -6.30 4.00 -10.75
CA ARG A 230 -7.74 3.92 -11.03
C ARG A 230 -8.56 3.63 -9.77
N LEU A 231 -8.12 2.67 -8.97
CA LEU A 231 -8.77 2.34 -7.69
C LEU A 231 -8.77 3.53 -6.74
N THR A 232 -7.63 4.20 -6.56
CA THR A 232 -7.53 5.38 -5.70
C THR A 232 -8.44 6.50 -6.16
N VAL A 233 -8.44 6.82 -7.46
CA VAL A 233 -9.29 7.89 -8.02
C VAL A 233 -10.77 7.56 -7.80
N ASN A 234 -11.21 6.35 -8.14
CA ASN A 234 -12.60 5.92 -7.95
C ASN A 234 -13.02 5.91 -6.46
N ILE A 235 -12.15 5.46 -5.56
CA ILE A 235 -12.45 5.46 -4.12
C ILE A 235 -12.55 6.89 -3.58
N LEU A 236 -11.66 7.79 -3.99
CA LEU A 236 -11.69 9.19 -3.56
C LEU A 236 -12.83 9.99 -4.21
N GLN A 237 -13.39 9.53 -5.32
CA GLN A 237 -14.61 10.11 -5.89
C GLN A 237 -15.89 9.50 -5.31
N SER A 238 -15.76 8.55 -4.37
CA SER A 238 -16.86 7.78 -3.82
C SER A 238 -17.73 7.09 -4.89
N THR A 239 -17.12 6.64 -6.01
CA THR A 239 -17.85 6.06 -7.15
C THR A 239 -18.77 4.90 -6.74
N ILE A 240 -18.35 4.10 -5.75
CA ILE A 240 -19.13 2.93 -5.29
C ILE A 240 -19.46 2.93 -3.81
N SER A 241 -18.68 3.65 -2.99
CA SER A 241 -18.85 3.74 -1.54
C SER A 241 -18.11 4.96 -1.00
N SER A 242 -18.57 5.51 0.11
CA SER A 242 -17.89 6.58 0.85
C SER A 242 -17.08 6.05 2.05
N ASP A 243 -16.82 4.74 2.11
CA ASP A 243 -16.13 4.08 3.22
C ASP A 243 -14.79 4.74 3.58
N VAL A 244 -13.99 5.19 2.61
CA VAL A 244 -12.72 5.88 2.90
C VAL A 244 -12.91 7.11 3.81
N TYR A 245 -13.97 7.89 3.59
CA TYR A 245 -14.26 9.08 4.38
C TYR A 245 -14.83 8.72 5.74
N GLU A 246 -15.65 7.68 5.81
CA GLU A 246 -16.18 7.16 7.06
C GLU A 246 -15.08 6.56 7.94
N GLY A 247 -14.14 5.82 7.35
CA GLY A 247 -12.99 5.27 8.06
C GLY A 247 -12.06 6.36 8.58
N ILE A 248 -11.76 7.39 7.76
CA ILE A 248 -11.00 8.56 8.22
C ILE A 248 -11.72 9.29 9.36
N ARG A 249 -13.04 9.49 9.24
CA ARG A 249 -13.86 10.09 10.29
C ARG A 249 -13.72 9.30 11.60
N ALA A 250 -14.04 8.01 11.57
CA ALA A 250 -14.10 7.15 12.74
C ALA A 250 -12.75 6.97 13.44
N LEU A 251 -11.65 6.88 12.69
CA LEU A 251 -10.34 6.51 13.24
C LEU A 251 -9.44 7.71 13.52
N THR A 252 -9.57 8.80 12.75
CA THR A 252 -8.63 9.93 12.83
C THR A 252 -9.29 11.20 13.38
N ILE A 253 -10.52 11.50 12.96
CA ILE A 253 -11.19 12.76 13.27
C ILE A 253 -11.96 12.64 14.58
N ASP A 254 -13.00 11.83 14.59
CA ASP A 254 -13.88 11.63 15.75
C ASP A 254 -13.26 10.65 16.74
N LYS A 255 -12.40 9.73 16.24
CA LYS A 255 -11.69 8.71 17.04
C LYS A 255 -12.63 7.82 17.86
N ASP A 256 -13.86 7.63 17.39
CA ASP A 256 -14.85 6.75 18.03
C ASP A 256 -14.57 5.25 17.80
N ASN A 257 -13.69 4.93 16.84
CA ASN A 257 -13.36 3.56 16.43
C ASN A 257 -14.60 2.74 16.00
N ALA A 258 -15.66 3.41 15.53
CA ALA A 258 -16.95 2.82 15.19
C ALA A 258 -17.41 3.26 13.78
N PRO A 259 -16.67 2.88 12.73
CA PRO A 259 -17.06 3.20 11.36
C PRO A 259 -18.37 2.50 10.97
N LYS A 260 -19.19 3.19 10.20
CA LYS A 260 -20.48 2.73 9.67
C LYS A 260 -20.35 2.47 8.18
N TRP A 261 -19.85 1.30 7.83
CA TRP A 261 -19.61 0.91 6.44
C TRP A 261 -20.90 0.83 5.63
N ASP A 262 -20.82 1.23 4.36
CA ASP A 262 -21.87 1.06 3.37
C ASP A 262 -21.27 0.47 2.08
N PRO A 263 -21.55 -0.81 1.77
CA PRO A 263 -22.43 -1.74 2.49
C PRO A 263 -21.85 -2.25 3.83
N PRO A 264 -22.71 -2.68 4.78
CA PRO A 264 -22.28 -3.04 6.14
C PRO A 264 -21.68 -4.44 6.29
N SER A 265 -21.72 -5.28 5.25
CA SER A 265 -21.23 -6.66 5.30
C SER A 265 -20.75 -7.16 3.93
N LEU A 266 -19.88 -8.17 3.93
CA LEU A 266 -19.22 -8.71 2.72
C LEU A 266 -20.21 -9.25 1.68
N ASP A 267 -21.27 -9.91 2.13
CA ASP A 267 -22.33 -10.48 1.28
C ASP A 267 -23.17 -9.41 0.56
N LYS A 268 -23.14 -8.16 1.03
CA LYS A 268 -23.86 -7.03 0.44
C LYS A 268 -23.00 -6.19 -0.49
N VAL A 269 -21.71 -6.52 -0.65
CA VAL A 269 -20.85 -5.86 -1.63
C VAL A 269 -21.24 -6.32 -3.02
N ASP A 270 -21.71 -5.37 -3.82
CA ASP A 270 -22.09 -5.56 -5.20
C ASP A 270 -20.84 -5.80 -6.07
N SER A 271 -20.78 -6.98 -6.70
CA SER A 271 -19.67 -7.36 -7.56
C SER A 271 -19.56 -6.48 -8.80
N GLU A 272 -20.68 -6.01 -9.37
CA GLU A 272 -20.66 -5.15 -10.56
C GLU A 272 -20.05 -3.79 -10.24
N LYS A 273 -20.31 -3.26 -9.03
CA LYS A 273 -19.64 -2.05 -8.54
C LYS A 273 -18.15 -2.27 -8.31
N VAL A 274 -17.75 -3.42 -7.75
CA VAL A 274 -16.33 -3.73 -7.64
C VAL A 274 -15.70 -3.84 -9.03
N ASP A 275 -16.35 -4.46 -10.02
CA ASP A 275 -15.86 -4.52 -11.39
C ASP A 275 -15.68 -3.13 -12.00
N LEU A 276 -16.62 -2.22 -11.77
CA LEU A 276 -16.58 -0.84 -12.27
C LEU A 276 -15.28 -0.13 -11.89
N VAL A 277 -14.82 -0.24 -10.64
CA VAL A 277 -13.62 0.49 -10.19
C VAL A 277 -12.31 -0.09 -10.73
N PHE A 278 -12.33 -1.31 -11.28
CA PHE A 278 -11.19 -1.96 -11.95
C PHE A 278 -11.18 -1.74 -13.46
N GLN A 279 -12.22 -1.11 -14.04
CA GLN A 279 -12.24 -0.79 -15.46
C GLN A 279 -11.14 0.22 -15.81
N SER A 280 -10.59 0.12 -17.02
CA SER A 280 -9.60 1.08 -17.51
C SER A 280 -10.23 2.45 -17.71
N PHE A 281 -9.46 3.50 -17.43
CA PHE A 281 -9.83 4.84 -17.87
C PHE A 281 -9.53 5.02 -19.36
N GLU A 282 -10.08 6.09 -19.95
CA GLU A 282 -9.64 6.57 -21.25
C GLU A 282 -8.13 6.86 -21.23
N GLU A 283 -7.46 6.70 -22.37
CA GLU A 283 -5.99 6.72 -22.42
C GLU A 283 -5.39 8.03 -21.88
N ASP A 284 -6.03 9.16 -22.15
CA ASP A 284 -5.63 10.49 -21.67
C ASP A 284 -5.87 10.71 -20.18
N LEU A 285 -6.78 9.93 -19.57
CA LEU A 285 -7.06 9.91 -18.14
C LEU A 285 -6.28 8.80 -17.41
N GLU A 286 -5.58 7.91 -18.09
CA GLU A 286 -4.81 6.88 -17.41
C GLU A 286 -3.52 7.45 -16.78
N LEU A 287 -2.97 6.77 -15.78
CA LEU A 287 -1.65 7.11 -15.25
C LEU A 287 -0.57 6.92 -16.33
N GLN A 288 -0.09 8.06 -16.85
CA GLN A 288 1.00 8.09 -17.82
C GLN A 288 2.35 7.92 -17.12
N ILE A 289 2.87 6.69 -17.14
CA ILE A 289 4.20 6.36 -16.65
C ILE A 289 5.16 6.25 -17.84
N PRO A 290 6.30 6.93 -17.85
CA PRO A 290 7.25 6.83 -18.93
C PRO A 290 8.08 5.57 -18.79
N GLU A 291 7.87 4.68 -19.74
CA GLU A 291 8.63 3.43 -19.87
C GLU A 291 10.01 3.67 -20.50
N LYS A 292 10.25 4.85 -21.10
CA LYS A 292 11.53 5.27 -21.69
C LYS A 292 12.15 6.44 -20.93
N GLU A 293 13.47 6.41 -20.78
CA GLU A 293 14.25 7.39 -19.98
C GLU A 293 14.14 8.83 -20.50
N GLU A 294 13.97 8.99 -21.81
CA GLU A 294 13.72 10.27 -22.50
C GLU A 294 12.39 10.92 -22.10
N CYS A 295 11.45 10.13 -21.59
CA CYS A 295 10.11 10.56 -21.21
C CYS A 295 10.00 10.81 -19.70
N ARG A 296 11.11 10.79 -18.95
CA ARG A 296 11.11 11.11 -17.52
C ARG A 296 10.55 12.52 -17.33
N TRP A 297 9.40 12.60 -16.64
CA TRP A 297 8.72 13.85 -16.34
C TRP A 297 9.63 14.79 -15.57
N ASP A 298 9.60 16.05 -15.96
CA ASP A 298 10.45 17.12 -15.43
C ASP A 298 10.08 17.55 -14.01
N GLY A 299 9.06 16.91 -13.41
CA GLY A 299 8.64 17.15 -12.03
C GLY A 299 7.49 18.14 -11.88
N LYS A 300 6.91 18.66 -12.97
CA LYS A 300 5.90 19.73 -12.93
C LYS A 300 4.50 19.24 -13.28
N TYR A 301 3.57 19.33 -12.33
CA TYR A 301 2.16 18.88 -12.50
C TYR A 301 1.49 19.56 -13.69
N GLU A 302 1.88 20.80 -13.94
CA GLU A 302 1.43 21.68 -15.01
C GLU A 302 1.61 21.07 -16.42
N ASN A 303 2.49 20.07 -16.55
CA ASN A 303 2.76 19.38 -17.80
C ASN A 303 1.93 18.09 -18.00
N SER A 304 1.05 17.73 -17.05
CA SER A 304 0.13 16.58 -17.20
C SER A 304 -1.18 17.01 -17.89
N VAL A 305 -1.87 16.06 -18.54
CA VAL A 305 -3.19 16.30 -19.17
C VAL A 305 -4.21 16.86 -18.16
N TYR A 306 -4.10 16.41 -16.91
CA TYR A 306 -4.91 16.89 -15.78
C TYR A 306 -4.70 18.36 -15.43
N ALA A 307 -3.53 18.94 -15.72
CA ALA A 307 -3.31 20.38 -15.59
C ALA A 307 -3.91 21.16 -16.76
N THR A 308 -3.97 20.57 -17.96
CA THR A 308 -4.59 21.20 -19.14
C THR A 308 -6.12 21.26 -19.01
N LEU A 309 -6.73 20.24 -18.41
CA LEU A 309 -8.16 20.22 -18.08
C LEU A 309 -8.58 21.35 -17.11
N LYS A 310 -7.68 21.87 -16.27
CA LYS A 310 -7.94 23.06 -15.40
C LYS A 310 -8.11 24.35 -16.20
N VAL A 311 -7.49 24.48 -17.38
CA VAL A 311 -7.50 25.71 -18.20
C VAL A 311 -8.72 25.76 -19.12
N ALA A 312 -9.29 24.61 -19.49
CA ALA A 312 -10.42 24.49 -20.41
C ALA A 312 -11.81 24.69 -19.77
N ASN A 313 -11.90 25.40 -18.63
CA ASN A 313 -13.18 25.90 -18.11
C ASN A 313 -13.70 27.08 -18.97
N GLU A 314 -13.97 26.81 -20.24
CA GLU A 314 -14.97 27.54 -21.02
C GLU A 314 -16.36 26.92 -20.76
N PRO A 315 -17.46 27.70 -20.79
CA PRO A 315 -18.78 27.27 -20.30
C PRO A 315 -19.46 26.12 -21.08
N ASN A 316 -18.80 25.54 -22.07
CA ASN A 316 -19.39 24.52 -22.97
C ASN A 316 -18.77 23.11 -22.83
N PHE A 317 -17.86 22.86 -21.88
CA PHE A 317 -17.36 21.51 -21.61
C PHE A 317 -18.11 20.78 -20.47
N SER A 318 -19.39 21.10 -20.30
CA SER A 318 -20.35 20.36 -19.45
C SER A 318 -20.82 19.03 -20.07
N GLY A 319 -20.12 18.51 -21.09
CA GLY A 319 -20.52 17.35 -21.90
C GLY A 319 -19.72 16.06 -21.73
N HIS A 320 -18.47 16.08 -21.24
CA HIS A 320 -17.60 14.89 -21.22
C HIS A 320 -17.22 14.35 -19.83
N LEU A 321 -17.71 14.98 -18.77
CA LEU A 321 -17.77 14.40 -17.41
C LEU A 321 -19.23 14.28 -16.96
N GLN A 322 -20.15 14.09 -17.92
CA GLN A 322 -21.56 13.84 -17.62
C GLN A 322 -21.71 12.47 -16.97
N SER A 323 -22.09 12.51 -15.69
CA SER A 323 -23.07 11.61 -15.07
C SER A 323 -23.06 10.17 -15.59
N PHE A 324 -22.40 9.28 -14.86
CA PHE A 324 -22.86 7.90 -14.74
C PHE A 324 -23.51 7.75 -13.35
N PRO A 325 -24.67 7.05 -13.28
CA PRO A 325 -25.71 7.24 -12.27
C PRO A 325 -25.29 6.97 -10.83
#